data_AF-A0ABD0ZQE4-F1
#
_entry.id   AF-A0ABD0ZQE4-F1
#
_cell.length_a   1.000
_cell.length_b   1.000
_cell.length_c   1.000
_cell.angle_alpha   90.00
_cell.angle_beta   90.00
_cell.angle_gamma   90.00
#
_symmetry.space_group_name_H-M   'P 1'
#
loop_
_entity.id
_entity.type
_entity.pdbx_description
1 polymer ?
#
loop_
_entity_poly.entity_id
_entity_poly.type
_entity_poly.pdbx_seq_one_letter_code
_entity_poly.pdbx_strand_id
1 'polypeptide(L)'
;MMFPSLSFFFFFFAFIFVTHAFDLRLIQMEQRTCPYTVVVMTSCLSPEYTSDHISIVFGDADGNKVYATQLGGSVRGSGKLGKCSTDTFQVKGQCLNNPICSLYINRTGPDGWIPESIEIYSEGSKSVKFDFTKSVLHETLYGHDNCNTTGPPSSPDLPPPEFPPETPAFPPPPPPHRHSAASKRGDGESVFLGFVIATAIAISAMVV
;
A
#
# COMPACT_ATOMS: atom_id res chain seq x y z
N MET A 1 -63.19 -34.97 -28.01
CA MET A 1 -62.18 -33.92 -28.27
C MET A 1 -61.10 -34.02 -27.20
N MET A 2 -59.85 -33.71 -27.58
CA MET A 2 -58.67 -33.60 -26.71
C MET A 2 -57.95 -34.92 -26.36
N PHE A 3 -57.20 -35.48 -27.31
CA PHE A 3 -56.01 -36.26 -26.97
C PHE A 3 -54.82 -35.28 -27.04
N PRO A 4 -54.17 -34.94 -25.91
CA PRO A 4 -53.04 -34.04 -25.93
C PRO A 4 -51.88 -34.74 -26.66
N SER A 5 -51.36 -34.02 -27.65
CA SER A 5 -50.27 -34.42 -28.51
C SER A 5 -49.10 -35.00 -27.71
N LEU A 6 -48.72 -36.24 -28.01
CA LEU A 6 -47.55 -36.94 -27.49
C LEU A 6 -46.25 -36.14 -27.67
N SER A 7 -46.25 -35.13 -28.55
CA SER A 7 -45.16 -34.20 -28.78
C SER A 7 -44.87 -33.31 -27.55
N PHE A 8 -45.86 -32.95 -26.74
CA PHE A 8 -45.67 -32.02 -25.61
C PHE A 8 -44.90 -32.64 -24.43
N PHE A 9 -44.98 -33.97 -24.26
CA PHE A 9 -44.24 -34.69 -23.21
C PHE A 9 -42.74 -34.86 -23.54
N PHE A 10 -42.39 -34.99 -24.82
CA PHE A 10 -40.99 -35.08 -25.25
C PHE A 10 -40.23 -33.76 -25.08
N PHE A 11 -40.91 -32.62 -25.26
CA PHE A 11 -40.30 -31.31 -25.02
C PHE A 11 -40.06 -31.02 -23.53
N PHE A 12 -40.88 -31.55 -22.62
CA PHE A 12 -40.65 -31.40 -21.18
C PHE A 12 -39.50 -32.27 -20.66
N PHE A 13 -39.35 -33.50 -21.18
CA PHE A 13 -38.22 -34.35 -20.80
C PHE A 13 -36.88 -33.84 -21.38
N ALA A 14 -36.90 -33.25 -22.58
CA ALA A 14 -35.71 -32.63 -23.14
C ALA A 14 -35.26 -31.37 -22.38
N PHE A 15 -36.18 -30.62 -21.75
CA PHE A 15 -35.83 -29.46 -20.93
C PHE A 15 -35.28 -29.83 -19.54
N ILE A 16 -35.63 -30.99 -18.97
CA ILE A 16 -35.09 -31.43 -17.67
C ILE A 16 -33.68 -32.03 -17.77
N PHE A 17 -33.29 -32.56 -18.93
CA PHE A 17 -31.91 -33.07 -19.11
C PHE A 17 -30.87 -31.98 -19.45
N VAL A 18 -31.28 -30.78 -19.83
CA VAL A 18 -30.33 -29.69 -20.17
C VAL A 18 -29.79 -28.96 -18.91
N THR A 19 -30.39 -29.16 -17.73
CA THR A 19 -29.90 -28.55 -16.49
C THR A 19 -28.93 -29.43 -15.69
N HIS A 20 -28.55 -30.61 -16.18
CA HIS A 20 -27.67 -31.55 -15.46
C HIS A 20 -26.24 -31.64 -16.01
N ALA A 21 -25.82 -30.69 -16.84
CA ALA A 21 -24.46 -30.65 -17.37
C ALA A 21 -23.82 -29.25 -17.25
N PHE A 22 -24.08 -28.54 -16.15
CA PHE A 22 -23.19 -27.46 -15.73
C PHE A 22 -22.21 -28.03 -14.71
N ASP A 23 -21.19 -28.65 -15.29
CA ASP A 23 -19.79 -28.45 -14.93
C ASP A 23 -19.40 -28.67 -13.46
N LEU A 24 -19.30 -29.95 -13.06
CA LEU A 24 -18.42 -30.38 -11.98
C LEU A 24 -16.94 -30.44 -12.42
N ARG A 25 -16.50 -29.56 -13.34
CA ARG A 25 -15.07 -29.24 -13.56
C ARG A 25 -14.74 -27.80 -13.18
N LEU A 26 -15.42 -27.26 -12.19
CA LEU A 26 -14.69 -26.56 -11.13
C LEU A 26 -13.83 -27.61 -10.40
N ILE A 27 -12.76 -28.06 -11.06
CA ILE A 27 -11.58 -28.50 -10.32
C ILE A 27 -11.36 -27.32 -9.39
N GLN A 28 -11.50 -27.53 -8.09
CA GLN A 28 -10.86 -26.65 -7.14
C GLN A 28 -9.40 -26.64 -7.56
N MET A 29 -9.01 -25.66 -8.39
CA MET A 29 -7.68 -25.09 -8.36
C MET A 29 -7.63 -24.41 -7.00
N GLU A 30 -7.62 -25.22 -5.95
CA GLU A 30 -7.17 -24.80 -4.65
C GLU A 30 -5.73 -24.41 -4.93
N GLN A 31 -5.52 -23.11 -5.18
CA GLN A 31 -4.20 -22.52 -5.25
C GLN A 31 -3.53 -23.04 -3.99
N ARG A 32 -2.59 -23.98 -4.14
CA ARG A 32 -1.96 -24.62 -2.99
C ARG A 32 -1.32 -23.47 -2.21
N THR A 33 -1.91 -23.15 -1.06
CA THR A 33 -1.37 -22.13 -0.18
C THR A 33 -0.30 -22.76 0.67
N CYS A 34 0.93 -22.30 0.54
CA CYS A 34 2.02 -22.72 1.40
C CYS A 34 2.10 -21.82 2.63
N PRO A 35 2.27 -22.40 3.83
CA PRO A 35 2.57 -21.64 5.03
C PRO A 35 4.05 -21.25 5.05
N TYR A 36 4.31 -19.99 5.36
CA TYR A 36 5.62 -19.41 5.52
C TYR A 36 5.75 -18.84 6.93
N THR A 37 6.87 -19.12 7.58
CA THR A 37 7.21 -18.46 8.83
C THR A 37 8.17 -17.31 8.53
N VAL A 38 7.81 -16.12 9.00
CA VAL A 38 8.60 -14.90 8.86
C VAL A 38 9.04 -14.48 10.25
N VAL A 39 10.35 -14.47 10.47
CA VAL A 39 10.98 -14.04 11.72
C VAL A 39 11.58 -12.67 11.49
N VAL A 40 11.09 -11.68 12.23
CA VAL A 40 11.48 -10.29 12.10
C VAL A 40 12.27 -9.90 13.34
N MET A 41 13.52 -9.49 13.16
CA MET A 41 14.34 -8.91 14.20
C MET A 41 14.37 -7.40 14.02
N THR A 42 13.89 -6.67 15.02
CA THR A 42 13.84 -5.21 15.02
C THR A 42 15.05 -4.64 15.76
N SER A 43 15.71 -3.66 15.16
CA SER A 43 16.89 -3.04 15.72
C SER A 43 16.60 -2.32 17.03
N CYS A 44 17.62 -2.26 17.90
CA CYS A 44 17.61 -1.40 19.08
C CYS A 44 17.64 0.10 18.78
N LEU A 45 17.81 0.50 17.52
CA LEU A 45 17.67 1.89 17.09
C LEU A 45 16.23 2.24 16.67
N SER A 46 15.33 1.26 16.62
CA SER A 46 13.91 1.46 16.31
C SER A 46 13.19 2.18 17.47
N PRO A 47 12.05 2.85 17.22
CA PRO A 47 11.17 3.33 18.28
C PRO A 47 10.72 2.20 19.20
N GLU A 48 10.38 2.53 20.45
CA GLU A 48 9.94 1.54 21.47
C GLU A 48 8.81 0.63 20.96
N TYR A 49 7.89 1.18 20.18
CA TYR A 49 6.86 0.46 19.45
C TYR A 49 6.52 1.24 18.17
N THR A 50 6.18 0.52 17.11
CA THR A 50 5.59 1.11 15.90
C THR A 50 4.16 0.61 15.72
N SER A 51 3.26 1.54 15.39
CA SER A 51 1.89 1.27 14.95
C SER A 51 1.72 1.39 13.45
N ASP A 52 2.82 1.62 12.72
CA ASP A 52 2.81 1.75 11.28
C ASP A 52 2.33 0.47 10.61
N HIS A 53 1.64 0.64 9.49
CA HIS A 53 1.28 -0.47 8.63
C HIS A 53 2.51 -0.92 7.85
N ILE A 54 3.06 -2.08 8.22
CA ILE A 54 4.24 -2.67 7.60
C ILE A 54 3.80 -3.90 6.81
N SER A 55 4.03 -3.90 5.51
CA SER A 55 3.79 -5.04 4.63
C SER A 55 5.09 -5.52 4.01
N ILE A 56 5.17 -6.81 3.70
CA ILE A 56 6.33 -7.38 3.01
C ILE A 56 5.92 -8.18 1.78
N VAL A 57 6.81 -8.22 0.81
CA VAL A 57 6.68 -9.01 -0.41
C VAL A 57 7.98 -9.76 -0.63
N PHE A 58 7.92 -11.08 -0.76
CA PHE A 58 9.09 -11.90 -1.03
C PHE A 58 8.85 -12.81 -2.23
N GLY A 59 9.91 -13.20 -2.93
CA GLY A 59 9.77 -13.97 -4.16
C GLY A 59 10.97 -14.82 -4.51
N ASP A 60 10.77 -15.66 -5.53
CA ASP A 60 11.75 -16.61 -6.05
C ASP A 60 12.28 -16.20 -7.44
N ALA A 61 13.23 -16.99 -7.95
CA ALA A 61 13.90 -16.71 -9.22
C ALA A 61 12.99 -16.85 -10.47
N ASP A 62 11.80 -17.46 -10.32
CA ASP A 62 10.81 -17.61 -11.40
C ASP A 62 9.89 -16.38 -11.50
N GLY A 63 10.04 -15.42 -10.60
CA GLY A 63 9.20 -14.22 -10.52
C GLY A 63 7.93 -14.41 -9.68
N ASN A 64 7.77 -15.55 -8.99
CA ASN A 64 6.65 -15.75 -8.09
C ASN A 64 6.82 -14.88 -6.84
N LYS A 65 5.73 -14.23 -6.39
CA LYS A 65 5.72 -13.33 -5.23
C LYS A 65 4.67 -13.74 -4.20
N VAL A 66 5.01 -13.64 -2.92
CA VAL A 66 4.10 -13.83 -1.78
C VAL A 66 3.99 -12.51 -1.03
N TYR A 67 2.76 -12.10 -0.75
CA TYR A 67 2.44 -10.83 -0.10
C TYR A 67 1.98 -11.08 1.33
N ALA A 68 2.64 -10.47 2.31
CA ALA A 68 2.16 -10.38 3.69
C ALA A 68 1.63 -8.96 3.90
N THR A 69 0.31 -8.84 4.01
CA THR A 69 -0.38 -7.55 4.04
C THR A 69 -0.06 -6.73 5.28
N GLN A 70 0.10 -7.36 6.44
CA GLN A 70 0.44 -6.64 7.66
C GLN A 70 1.28 -7.51 8.61
N LEU A 71 2.48 -7.02 8.92
CA LEU A 71 3.31 -7.50 10.01
C LEU A 71 2.96 -6.68 11.25
N GLY A 72 2.70 -7.38 12.36
CA GLY A 72 2.13 -6.79 13.57
C GLY A 72 0.85 -7.50 14.08
N GLY A 73 0.43 -8.57 13.43
CA GLY A 73 -0.45 -9.56 14.06
C GLY A 73 0.40 -10.74 14.50
N SER A 74 1.02 -10.71 15.68
CA SER A 74 1.71 -11.92 16.15
C SER A 74 0.67 -12.99 16.49
N VAL A 75 1.03 -14.27 16.38
CA VAL A 75 0.14 -15.40 16.70
C VAL A 75 -0.33 -15.38 18.18
N ARG A 76 0.28 -14.53 19.03
CA ARG A 76 -0.02 -14.39 20.46
C ARG A 76 -0.25 -12.94 20.94
N GLY A 77 -0.81 -12.05 20.12
CA GLY A 77 -1.26 -10.74 20.60
C GLY A 77 -1.40 -9.67 19.52
N SER A 78 -1.91 -8.49 19.92
CA SER A 78 -1.91 -7.27 19.12
C SER A 78 -0.46 -6.82 18.89
N GLY A 79 0.21 -7.42 17.91
CA GLY A 79 1.64 -7.34 17.67
C GLY A 79 2.09 -5.94 17.26
N LYS A 80 2.65 -5.20 18.20
CA LYS A 80 3.43 -4.04 17.84
C LYS A 80 4.86 -4.52 17.64
N LEU A 81 5.47 -4.22 16.50
CA LEU A 81 6.90 -4.44 16.31
C LEU A 81 7.63 -3.52 17.29
N GLY A 82 8.33 -4.13 18.24
CA GLY A 82 8.98 -3.44 19.34
C GLY A 82 10.46 -3.18 19.07
N LYS A 83 11.07 -2.26 19.80
CA LYS A 83 12.52 -2.08 19.78
C LYS A 83 13.24 -3.31 20.35
N CYS A 84 14.37 -3.69 19.76
CA CYS A 84 15.16 -4.86 20.17
C CYS A 84 14.34 -6.17 20.28
N SER A 85 13.26 -6.31 19.49
CA SER A 85 12.37 -7.47 19.56
C SER A 85 12.62 -8.45 18.41
N THR A 86 12.29 -9.71 18.68
CA THR A 86 12.18 -10.75 17.64
C THR A 86 10.74 -11.23 17.62
N ASP A 87 10.07 -10.98 16.50
CA ASP A 87 8.66 -11.29 16.31
C ASP A 87 8.48 -12.31 15.18
N THR A 88 7.63 -13.32 15.40
CA THR A 88 7.35 -14.37 14.43
C THR A 88 5.93 -14.27 13.89
N PHE A 89 5.80 -14.29 12.57
CA PHE A 89 4.54 -14.21 11.84
C PHE A 89 4.34 -15.44 10.95
N GLN A 90 3.09 -15.87 10.82
CA GLN A 90 2.68 -16.89 9.87
C GLN A 90 2.02 -16.22 8.67
N VAL A 91 2.58 -16.46 7.48
CA VAL A 91 2.10 -15.92 6.21
C VAL A 91 1.64 -17.07 5.34
N LYS A 92 0.53 -16.90 4.63
CA LYS A 92 0.07 -17.87 3.63
C LYS A 92 0.11 -17.22 2.27
N GLY A 93 0.63 -17.95 1.28
CA GLY A 93 0.70 -17.48 -0.09
C GLY A 93 0.89 -18.61 -1.08
N GLN A 94 1.11 -18.26 -2.34
CA GLN A 94 1.46 -19.27 -3.34
C GLN A 94 2.76 -19.99 -2.97
N CYS A 95 2.84 -21.27 -3.29
CA CYS A 95 4.03 -22.07 -3.09
C CYS A 95 5.13 -21.65 -4.06
N LEU A 96 6.27 -21.23 -3.52
CA LEU A 96 7.51 -20.97 -4.24
C LEU A 96 8.26 -22.29 -4.47
N ASN A 97 8.64 -22.57 -5.72
CA ASN A 97 9.37 -23.79 -6.08
C ASN A 97 10.88 -23.59 -6.06
N ASN A 98 11.32 -22.33 -6.14
CA ASN A 98 12.71 -21.94 -6.04
C ASN A 98 12.99 -21.29 -4.67
N PRO A 99 14.27 -21.26 -4.22
CA PRO A 99 14.64 -20.55 -3.01
C PRO A 99 14.24 -19.07 -3.08
N ILE A 100 13.76 -18.54 -1.95
CA ILE A 100 13.45 -17.12 -1.82
C ILE A 100 14.74 -16.33 -2.05
N CYS A 101 14.70 -15.34 -2.94
CA CYS A 101 15.87 -14.54 -3.31
C CYS A 101 15.59 -13.04 -3.35
N SER A 102 14.33 -12.63 -3.24
CA SER A 102 13.95 -11.22 -3.13
C SER A 102 13.06 -10.98 -1.90
N LEU A 103 13.23 -9.82 -1.28
CA LEU A 103 12.41 -9.34 -0.17
C LEU A 103 12.30 -7.82 -0.23
N TYR A 104 11.07 -7.33 -0.14
CA TYR A 104 10.74 -5.93 -0.09
C TYR A 104 9.80 -5.62 1.07
N ILE A 105 9.99 -4.45 1.66
CA ILE A 105 9.24 -3.91 2.78
C ILE A 105 8.55 -2.64 2.30
N ASN A 106 7.29 -2.47 2.66
CA ASN A 106 6.58 -1.20 2.53
C ASN A 106 6.05 -0.77 3.91
N ARG A 107 6.24 0.50 4.25
CA ARG A 107 5.80 1.09 5.51
C ARG A 107 4.92 2.31 5.25
N THR A 108 3.76 2.32 5.88
CA THR A 108 2.84 3.46 5.89
C THR A 108 2.53 3.84 7.33
N GLY A 109 2.91 5.05 7.71
CA GLY A 109 2.65 5.62 9.02
C GLY A 109 3.75 6.58 9.50
N PRO A 110 3.53 7.28 10.62
CA PRO A 110 4.42 8.31 11.13
C PRO A 110 5.51 7.81 12.08
N ASP A 111 5.38 6.62 12.68
CA ASP A 111 6.20 6.22 13.85
C ASP A 111 7.65 5.89 13.45
N GLY A 112 7.84 5.31 12.27
CA GLY A 112 9.13 4.79 11.84
C GLY A 112 9.35 3.36 12.32
N TRP A 113 10.27 2.67 11.66
CA TRP A 113 10.68 1.31 12.02
C TRP A 113 12.05 0.99 11.41
N ILE A 114 12.90 0.30 12.16
CA ILE A 114 14.24 -0.10 11.73
C ILE A 114 14.37 -1.62 11.87
N PRO A 115 14.20 -2.40 10.79
CA PRO A 115 14.53 -3.82 10.81
C PRO A 115 16.04 -4.02 10.93
N GLU A 116 16.42 -5.04 11.68
CA GLU A 116 17.80 -5.56 11.71
C GLU A 116 17.93 -6.73 10.74
N SER A 117 16.99 -7.67 10.77
CA SER A 117 16.95 -8.75 9.78
C SER A 117 15.58 -9.38 9.66
N ILE A 118 15.28 -9.93 8.49
CA ILE A 118 14.08 -10.72 8.23
C ILE A 118 14.51 -12.08 7.70
N GLU A 119 14.12 -13.13 8.40
CA GLU A 119 14.35 -14.52 8.00
C GLU A 119 13.04 -15.18 7.61
N ILE A 120 13.04 -15.88 6.47
CA ILE A 120 11.86 -16.53 5.91
C ILE A 120 12.17 -17.98 5.64
N TYR A 121 11.28 -18.86 6.06
CA TYR A 121 11.35 -20.28 5.73
C TYR A 121 9.96 -20.89 5.56
N SER A 122 9.91 -21.90 4.70
CA SER A 122 8.78 -22.82 4.55
C SER A 122 9.15 -24.15 5.20
N GLU A 123 8.14 -24.91 5.63
CA GLU A 123 8.35 -26.26 6.12
C GLU A 123 9.09 -27.10 5.05
N GLY A 124 10.20 -27.74 5.45
CA GLY A 124 11.03 -28.56 4.56
C GLY A 124 11.96 -27.80 3.60
N SER A 125 12.01 -26.46 3.67
CA SER A 125 12.90 -25.62 2.84
C SER A 125 14.02 -24.97 3.68
N LYS A 126 15.12 -24.57 3.02
CA LYS A 126 16.19 -23.80 3.67
C LYS A 126 15.69 -22.40 4.04
N SER A 127 16.03 -21.91 5.23
CA SER A 127 15.76 -20.53 5.60
C SER A 127 16.65 -19.54 4.84
N VAL A 128 16.09 -18.37 4.54
CA VAL A 128 16.78 -17.28 3.87
C VAL A 128 16.68 -16.04 4.74
N LYS A 129 17.83 -15.43 5.01
CA LYS A 129 17.95 -14.25 5.86
C LYS A 129 18.34 -13.02 5.03
N PHE A 130 17.63 -11.93 5.25
CA PHE A 130 17.88 -10.63 4.67
C PHE A 130 18.23 -9.65 5.80
N ASP A 131 19.42 -9.06 5.75
CA ASP A 131 19.87 -8.11 6.76
C ASP A 131 19.61 -6.67 6.32
N PHE A 132 19.12 -5.84 7.25
CA PHE A 132 18.78 -4.44 7.04
C PHE A 132 19.53 -3.56 8.04
N THR A 133 19.89 -2.35 7.62
CA THR A 133 20.68 -1.43 8.46
C THR A 133 20.09 -0.02 8.52
N LYS A 134 19.12 0.30 7.65
CA LYS A 134 18.53 1.62 7.53
C LYS A 134 17.07 1.59 7.95
N SER A 135 16.57 2.75 8.38
CA SER A 135 15.15 2.92 8.62
C SER A 135 14.35 2.76 7.33
N VAL A 136 13.18 2.15 7.45
CA VAL A 136 12.23 2.05 6.33
C VAL A 136 11.58 3.42 6.15
N LEU A 137 11.73 4.03 4.98
CA LEU A 137 11.08 5.32 4.69
C LEU A 137 9.59 5.13 4.42
N HIS A 138 8.83 6.20 4.60
CA HIS A 138 7.40 6.21 4.32
C HIS A 138 7.14 6.05 2.82
N GLU A 139 6.20 5.19 2.43
CA GLU A 139 5.73 5.01 1.04
C GLU A 139 6.82 4.64 0.02
N THR A 140 7.96 4.10 0.48
CA THR A 140 9.04 3.65 -0.39
C THR A 140 9.26 2.15 -0.22
N LEU A 141 9.30 1.42 -1.33
CA LEU A 141 9.65 0.01 -1.34
C LEU A 141 11.14 -0.15 -0.98
N TYR A 142 11.42 -0.75 0.18
CA TYR A 142 12.79 -0.95 0.68
C TYR A 142 13.12 -2.44 0.73
N GLY A 143 14.15 -2.89 0.03
CA GLY A 143 14.40 -4.32 -0.12
C GLY A 143 15.67 -4.69 -0.86
N HIS A 144 15.83 -6.00 -1.04
CA HIS A 144 16.93 -6.63 -1.76
C HIS A 144 16.36 -7.59 -2.80
N ASP A 145 16.95 -7.61 -3.99
CA ASP A 145 16.69 -8.61 -5.02
C ASP A 145 18.01 -9.25 -5.42
N ASN A 146 18.19 -10.49 -4.96
CA ASN A 146 19.36 -11.32 -5.24
C ASN A 146 18.99 -12.48 -6.17
N CYS A 147 17.85 -12.41 -6.86
CA CYS A 147 17.43 -13.43 -7.79
C CYS A 147 18.34 -13.39 -9.02
N ASN A 148 19.08 -14.47 -9.27
CA ASN A 148 19.77 -14.66 -10.54
C ASN A 148 18.73 -15.13 -11.56
N THR A 149 17.92 -14.19 -12.05
CA THR A 149 16.78 -14.47 -12.94
C THR A 149 17.27 -15.24 -14.16
N THR A 150 16.97 -16.53 -14.24
CA THR A 150 17.24 -17.34 -15.42
C THR A 150 16.01 -17.27 -16.32
N GLY A 151 15.70 -16.06 -16.80
CA GLY A 151 14.55 -15.85 -17.68
C GLY A 151 14.00 -14.42 -17.58
N PRO A 152 13.36 -13.91 -18.65
CA PRO A 152 12.63 -12.67 -18.58
C PRO A 152 11.50 -12.81 -17.55
N PRO A 153 11.22 -11.76 -16.75
CA PRO A 153 10.13 -11.80 -15.77
C PRO A 153 8.83 -12.16 -16.48
N SER A 154 8.11 -13.15 -15.96
CA SER A 154 6.75 -13.45 -16.35
C SER A 154 5.81 -12.35 -15.85
N SER A 155 5.96 -11.15 -16.40
CA SER A 155 4.89 -10.16 -16.34
C SER A 155 3.73 -10.72 -17.16
N PRO A 156 2.50 -10.78 -16.64
CA PRO A 156 1.36 -10.60 -17.52
C PRO A 156 1.62 -9.27 -18.23
N ASP A 157 1.69 -9.27 -19.56
CA ASP A 157 1.67 -8.04 -20.34
C ASP A 157 0.33 -7.34 -20.06
N LEU A 158 0.27 -6.57 -18.98
CA LEU A 158 -0.75 -5.54 -18.83
C LEU A 158 -0.27 -4.40 -19.72
N PRO A 159 -1.03 -4.05 -20.78
CA PRO A 159 -0.72 -2.85 -21.53
C PRO A 159 -0.64 -1.67 -20.55
N PRO A 160 0.29 -0.72 -20.76
CA PRO A 160 0.32 0.51 -19.98
C PRO A 160 -1.10 1.08 -19.87
N PRO A 161 -1.55 1.53 -18.69
CA PRO A 161 -2.79 2.28 -18.60
C PRO A 161 -2.71 3.42 -19.61
N GLU A 162 -3.50 3.36 -20.67
CA GLU A 162 -3.69 4.45 -21.59
C GLU A 162 -4.37 5.55 -20.76
N PHE A 163 -3.56 6.45 -20.19
CA PHE A 163 -4.10 7.64 -19.58
C PHE A 163 -4.84 8.39 -20.69
N PRO A 164 -6.15 8.61 -20.57
CA PRO A 164 -6.85 9.48 -21.50
C PRO A 164 -6.10 10.82 -21.52
N PRO A 165 -5.91 11.47 -22.68
CA PRO A 165 -5.27 12.77 -22.72
C PRO A 165 -6.05 13.71 -21.80
N GLU A 166 -5.45 14.04 -20.66
CA GLU A 166 -6.02 14.93 -19.68
C GLU A 166 -6.15 16.28 -20.36
N THR A 167 -7.38 16.64 -20.71
CA THR A 167 -7.67 17.95 -21.29
C THR A 167 -7.42 18.97 -20.18
N PRO A 168 -6.46 19.91 -20.32
CA PRO A 168 -6.19 20.88 -19.27
C PRO A 168 -7.43 21.74 -19.03
N ALA A 169 -8.14 21.49 -17.93
CA ALA A 169 -9.29 22.27 -17.50
C ALA A 169 -8.85 23.52 -16.71
N PHE A 170 -7.85 24.26 -17.21
CA PHE A 170 -7.53 25.59 -16.70
C PHE A 170 -7.99 26.63 -17.72
N PRO A 171 -9.06 27.39 -17.43
CA PRO A 171 -9.40 28.54 -18.25
C PRO A 171 -8.24 29.55 -18.20
N PRO A 172 -7.93 30.24 -19.32
CA PRO A 172 -6.87 31.23 -19.35
C PRO A 172 -7.15 32.33 -18.32
N PRO A 173 -6.10 32.86 -17.64
CA PRO A 173 -6.28 33.95 -16.68
C PRO A 173 -6.91 35.17 -17.37
N PRO A 174 -7.78 35.92 -16.67
CA PRO A 174 -8.40 37.11 -17.23
C PRO A 174 -7.35 38.15 -17.62
N PRO A 175 -7.58 38.92 -18.71
CA PRO A 175 -6.64 39.93 -19.17
C PRO A 175 -6.41 40.98 -18.07
N PRO A 176 -5.17 41.49 -17.92
CA PRO A 176 -4.86 42.48 -16.90
C PRO A 176 -5.68 43.75 -17.12
N HIS A 177 -6.30 44.25 -16.04
CA HIS A 177 -7.01 45.51 -16.06
C HIS A 177 -6.04 46.64 -16.42
N ARG A 178 -6.35 47.34 -17.51
CA ARG A 178 -5.63 48.53 -17.94
C ARG A 178 -5.83 49.62 -16.89
N HIS A 179 -4.87 49.77 -15.99
CA HIS A 179 -4.78 50.96 -15.15
C HIS A 179 -4.45 52.14 -16.07
N SER A 180 -5.41 53.05 -16.23
CA SER A 180 -5.18 54.33 -16.89
C SER A 180 -4.18 55.11 -16.04
N ALA A 181 -3.01 55.39 -16.62
CA ALA A 181 -2.03 56.29 -16.04
C ALA A 181 -2.65 57.69 -15.97
N ALA A 182 -3.12 58.08 -14.78
CA ALA A 182 -3.45 59.47 -14.50
C ALA A 182 -2.14 60.23 -14.28
N SER A 183 -1.92 61.20 -15.16
CA SER A 183 -0.79 62.12 -15.18
C SER A 183 -0.59 62.80 -13.83
N LYS A 184 0.63 62.67 -13.31
CA LYS A 184 1.15 63.34 -12.13
C LYS A 184 1.23 64.85 -12.41
N ARG A 185 0.32 65.64 -11.84
CA ARG A 185 0.42 67.10 -11.79
C ARG A 185 0.63 67.50 -10.33
N GLY A 186 1.84 67.97 -10.04
CA GLY A 186 2.23 68.41 -8.71
C GLY A 186 1.60 69.74 -8.32
N ASP A 187 1.36 69.87 -7.03
CA ASP A 187 1.40 71.06 -6.18
C ASP A 187 1.22 70.50 -4.75
N GLY A 188 2.06 70.72 -3.75
CA GLY A 188 2.46 72.02 -3.23
C GLY A 188 1.89 72.16 -1.82
N GLU A 189 2.75 71.97 -0.81
CA GLU A 189 2.66 72.47 0.58
C GLU A 189 1.69 71.94 1.66
N SER A 190 2.17 72.12 2.92
CA SER A 190 1.54 72.12 4.24
C SER A 190 1.33 70.79 4.98
N VAL A 191 2.17 70.43 5.98
CA VAL A 191 2.29 70.96 7.37
C VAL A 191 1.35 70.22 8.36
N PHE A 192 1.99 69.44 9.25
CA PHE A 192 1.63 69.11 10.64
C PHE A 192 0.30 68.40 10.99
N LEU A 193 0.43 67.15 11.48
CA LEU A 193 -0.09 66.58 12.77
C LEU A 193 0.15 65.05 12.70
N GLY A 194 0.96 64.39 13.52
CA GLY A 194 1.00 64.40 14.97
C GLY A 194 -0.12 63.50 15.51
N PHE A 195 0.17 62.24 15.87
CA PHE A 195 -0.24 61.58 17.13
C PHE A 195 0.22 60.11 17.19
N VAL A 196 1.19 59.89 18.06
CA VAL A 196 1.59 58.60 18.64
C VAL A 196 0.63 58.31 19.80
N ILE A 197 0.00 57.14 19.84
CA ILE A 197 -0.58 56.62 21.09
C ILE A 197 -0.27 55.12 21.22
N ALA A 198 0.65 54.83 22.13
CA ALA A 198 0.81 53.54 22.77
C ALA A 198 -0.10 53.50 24.01
N THR A 199 -0.84 52.43 24.23
CA THR A 199 -1.52 52.16 25.51
C THR A 199 -1.14 50.78 26.01
N ALA A 200 -0.29 50.77 27.03
CA ALA A 200 -0.15 49.68 27.98
C ALA A 200 -1.24 49.83 29.05
N ILE A 201 -1.93 48.74 29.40
CA ILE A 201 -2.73 48.67 30.63
C ILE A 201 -2.31 47.39 31.36
N ALA A 202 -1.63 47.59 32.49
CA ALA A 202 -1.44 46.62 33.55
C ALA A 202 -2.44 46.93 34.67
N ILE A 203 -3.13 45.92 35.20
CA ILE A 203 -3.85 46.03 36.47
C ILE A 203 -3.58 44.76 37.27
N SER A 204 -2.91 44.95 38.41
CA SER A 204 -2.71 44.00 39.51
C SER A 204 -3.78 44.20 40.59
N ALA A 205 -4.18 43.12 41.27
CA ALA A 205 -4.72 43.01 42.65
C ALA A 205 -5.66 41.78 42.73
N MET A 206 -5.80 41.01 43.80
CA MET A 206 -5.26 41.03 45.16
C MET A 206 -5.53 39.64 45.79
N VAL A 207 -4.62 39.25 46.69
CA VAL A 207 -4.73 38.12 47.62
C VAL A 207 -5.81 38.41 48.67
N VAL A 208 -6.65 37.42 48.97
CA VAL A 208 -7.38 37.25 50.24
C VAL A 208 -7.22 35.80 50.65
#